data_AF-A0A2S9JEC1-F1
#
_entry.id   AF-A0A2S9JEC1-F1
#
_cell.length_a   1.000
_cell.length_b   1.000
_cell.length_c   1.000
_cell.angle_alpha   90.00
_cell.angle_beta   90.00
_cell.angle_gamma   90.00
#
_symmetry.space_group_name_H-M   'P 1'
#
loop_
_entity.id
_entity.type
_entity.pdbx_description
1 polymer ?
#
loop_
_entity_poly.entity_id
_entity_poly.type
_entity_poly.pdbx_seq_one_letter_code
_entity_poly.pdbx_strand_id
1 'polypeptide(L)'
;MDSPKNHTISKIVAKAILRITIILIAFPIVVYFTNPEVMSQRVFFPHRWAVLFPVLLLLVFIALLIPVLKDRYTKIEYNWLFSLTGIFVCLYLILFYTRILSIL
;
A
#
# COMPACT_ATOMS: atom_id res chain seq x y z
N MET A 1 -22.44 10.75 21.60
CA MET A 1 -22.91 11.69 20.55
C MET A 1 -21.63 12.20 19.88
N ASP A 2 -20.96 11.31 19.14
CA ASP A 2 -19.51 11.41 18.91
C ASP A 2 -19.17 11.87 17.49
N SER A 3 -19.32 13.19 17.37
CA SER A 3 -18.43 14.14 16.72
C SER A 3 -18.02 13.93 15.25
N PRO A 4 -18.54 14.75 14.31
CA PRO A 4 -18.21 14.71 12.86
C PRO A 4 -16.72 14.94 12.52
N LYS A 5 -15.90 15.35 13.50
CA LYS A 5 -14.43 15.46 13.37
C LYS A 5 -13.77 14.11 13.08
N ASN A 6 -14.15 13.05 13.78
CA ASN A 6 -13.52 11.72 13.61
C ASN A 6 -13.80 11.15 12.22
N HIS A 7 -15.00 11.39 11.69
CA HIS A 7 -15.37 11.04 10.33
C HIS A 7 -14.49 11.77 9.30
N THR A 8 -14.29 13.07 9.48
CA THR A 8 -13.49 13.90 8.57
C THR A 8 -12.02 13.46 8.55
N ILE A 9 -11.42 13.17 9.71
CA ILE A 9 -10.04 12.70 9.83
C ILE A 9 -9.88 11.33 9.15
N SER A 10 -10.76 10.36 9.44
CA SER A 10 -10.67 9.02 8.86
C SER A 10 -10.71 9.04 7.33
N LYS A 11 -11.52 9.94 6.75
CA LYS A 11 -11.65 10.12 5.30
C LYS A 11 -10.40 10.74 4.68
N ILE A 12 -9.80 11.74 5.35
CA ILE A 12 -8.55 12.36 4.91
C ILE A 12 -7.42 11.32 4.93
N VAL A 13 -7.29 10.57 6.03
CA VAL A 13 -6.25 9.56 6.21
C VAL A 13 -6.38 8.43 5.18
N ALA A 14 -7.58 7.87 4.99
CA ALA A 14 -7.81 6.82 3.99
C ALA A 14 -7.48 7.30 2.56
N LYS A 15 -7.84 8.55 2.22
CA LYS A 15 -7.54 9.14 0.91
C LYS A 15 -6.05 9.44 0.72
N ALA A 16 -5.37 9.85 1.78
CA ALA A 16 -3.92 10.08 1.77
C ALA A 16 -3.16 8.75 1.59
N ILE A 17 -3.53 7.71 2.34
CA ILE A 17 -2.92 6.38 2.23
C ILE A 17 -3.13 5.80 0.84
N LEU A 18 -4.34 5.89 0.28
CA LEU A 18 -4.57 5.46 -1.10
C LEU A 18 -3.61 6.13 -2.09
N ARG A 19 -3.41 7.45 -1.96
CA ARG A 19 -2.46 8.18 -2.82
C ARG A 19 -1.02 7.72 -2.61
N ILE A 20 -0.59 7.57 -1.37
CA ILE A 20 0.77 7.10 -1.03
C ILE A 20 0.98 5.69 -1.58
N THR A 21 0.03 4.77 -1.40
CA THR A 21 0.11 3.41 -1.93
C THR A 21 0.23 3.40 -3.45
N ILE A 22 -0.53 4.22 -4.17
CA ILE A 22 -0.43 4.34 -5.64
C ILE A 22 0.96 4.86 -6.05
N ILE A 23 1.47 5.89 -5.38
CA ILE A 23 2.81 6.44 -5.66
C ILE A 23 3.88 5.38 -5.42
N LEU A 24 3.78 4.65 -4.30
CA LEU A 24 4.73 3.58 -3.98
C LEU A 24 4.66 2.46 -5.01
N ILE A 25 3.49 2.06 -5.51
CA ILE A 25 3.37 1.05 -6.56
C ILE A 25 3.91 1.55 -7.91
N ALA A 26 3.76 2.85 -8.21
CA ALA A 26 4.25 3.43 -9.46
C ALA A 26 5.78 3.61 -9.49
N PHE A 27 6.41 3.82 -8.33
CA PHE A 27 7.86 4.03 -8.21
C PHE A 27 8.74 2.98 -8.91
N PRO A 28 8.56 1.65 -8.71
CA PRO A 28 9.37 0.64 -9.37
C PRO A 28 9.21 0.61 -10.88
N ILE A 29 8.03 1.00 -11.39
CA ILE A 29 7.80 1.13 -12.84
C ILE A 29 8.70 2.24 -13.40
N VAL A 30 8.73 3.40 -12.73
CA VAL A 30 9.59 4.53 -13.13
C VAL A 30 11.07 4.15 -13.05
N VAL A 31 11.49 3.49 -11.97
CA VAL A 31 12.90 3.05 -11.82
C VAL A 31 13.28 2.04 -12.90
N TYR A 32 12.39 1.09 -13.22
CA TYR A 32 12.61 0.11 -14.27
C TYR A 32 12.88 0.76 -15.64
N PHE A 33 12.11 1.79 -16.01
CA PHE A 33 12.32 2.54 -17.25
C PHE A 33 13.59 3.42 -17.22
N THR A 34 14.03 3.87 -16.04
CA THR A 34 15.18 4.77 -15.92
C THR A 34 16.51 4.02 -15.85
N ASN A 35 16.55 2.86 -15.17
CA ASN A 35 17.77 2.09 -14.93
C ASN A 35 17.48 0.57 -14.98
N PRO A 36 17.30 -0.02 -16.16
CA PRO A 36 16.93 -1.43 -16.30
C PRO A 36 18.00 -2.39 -15.73
N GLU A 37 19.28 -1.98 -15.75
CA GLU A 37 20.40 -2.81 -15.30
C GLU A 37 20.50 -2.94 -13.77
N VAL A 38 20.04 -1.92 -13.04
CA VAL A 38 19.99 -1.95 -11.57
C VAL A 38 18.88 -2.91 -11.10
N MET A 39 17.80 -3.02 -11.88
CA MET A 39 16.68 -3.91 -11.56
C MET A 39 17.05 -5.37 -11.80
N SER A 40 17.66 -5.71 -12.95
CA SER A 40 17.89 -7.10 -13.36
C SER A 40 18.91 -7.85 -12.50
N GLN A 41 19.92 -7.16 -11.96
CA GLN A 41 20.97 -7.79 -11.15
C GLN A 41 20.61 -7.94 -9.66
N ARG A 42 19.55 -7.27 -9.19
CA ARG A 42 19.23 -7.17 -7.76
C ARG A 42 18.04 -7.99 -7.31
N VAL A 43 17.28 -8.60 -8.23
CA VAL A 43 16.13 -9.44 -7.89
C VAL A 43 16.58 -10.81 -7.34
N PHE A 44 17.14 -10.82 -6.13
CA PHE A 44 17.35 -12.05 -5.36
C PHE A 44 16.11 -12.28 -4.48
N PHE A 45 15.31 -13.28 -4.83
CA PHE A 45 14.22 -13.78 -3.99
C PHE A 45 14.71 -14.99 -3.19
N PRO A 46 15.25 -14.81 -1.97
CA PRO A 46 15.78 -15.92 -1.19
C PRO A 46 14.70 -16.92 -0.75
N HIS A 47 13.45 -16.49 -0.51
CA HIS A 47 12.36 -17.35 -0.01
C HIS A 47 11.01 -17.04 -0.68
N ARG A 48 10.36 -18.07 -1.25
CA ARG A 48 9.05 -17.97 -1.92
C ARG A 48 7.91 -17.50 -0.99
N TRP A 49 8.01 -17.83 0.30
CA TRP A 49 7.03 -17.42 1.33
C TRP A 49 7.02 -15.91 1.59
N ALA A 50 8.15 -15.23 1.36
CA ALA A 50 8.24 -13.79 1.54
C ALA A 50 7.35 -13.01 0.56
N VAL A 51 6.96 -13.63 -0.56
CA VAL A 51 6.10 -13.06 -1.60
C VAL A 51 4.62 -13.42 -1.40
N LEU A 52 4.30 -14.50 -0.67
CA LEU A 52 2.90 -14.89 -0.46
C LEU A 52 2.15 -13.92 0.44
N PHE A 53 2.75 -13.56 1.59
CA PHE A 53 2.18 -12.60 2.53
C PHE A 53 1.83 -11.23 1.93
N PRO A 54 2.70 -10.57 1.15
CA PRO A 54 2.35 -9.28 0.56
C PRO A 54 1.28 -9.40 -0.53
N VAL A 55 1.25 -10.48 -1.30
CA VAL A 55 0.17 -10.72 -2.28
C VAL A 55 -1.16 -10.82 -1.56
N LEU A 56 -1.21 -11.55 -0.44
CA LEU A 56 -2.40 -11.63 0.40
C LEU A 56 -2.79 -10.25 0.96
N LEU A 57 -1.82 -9.48 1.46
CA LEU A 57 -2.05 -8.15 2.03
C LEU A 57 -2.57 -7.16 0.98
N LEU A 58 -2.06 -7.26 -0.25
CA LEU A 58 -2.50 -6.46 -1.40
C LEU A 58 -3.91 -6.88 -1.86
N LEU A 59 -4.21 -8.18 -1.86
CA LEU A 59 -5.57 -8.69 -2.13
C LEU A 59 -6.58 -8.18 -1.08
N VAL A 60 -6.23 -8.20 0.20
CA VAL A 60 -7.07 -7.65 1.28
C VAL A 60 -7.25 -6.14 1.11
N PHE A 61 -6.19 -5.42 0.75
CA PHE A 61 -6.27 -3.99 0.47
C PHE A 61 -7.23 -3.67 -0.69
N ILE A 62 -7.15 -4.44 -1.79
CA ILE A 62 -8.08 -4.30 -2.93
C ILE A 62 -9.51 -4.68 -2.52
N ALA A 63 -9.67 -5.75 -1.75
CA ALA A 63 -10.98 -6.18 -1.25
C ALA A 63 -11.63 -5.12 -0.35
N LEU A 64 -10.85 -4.42 0.47
CA LEU A 64 -11.29 -3.30 1.30
C LEU A 64 -11.48 -1.99 0.51
N LEU A 65 -10.78 -1.82 -0.60
CA LEU A 65 -10.94 -0.66 -1.47
C LEU A 65 -12.36 -0.57 -2.03
N ILE A 66 -12.93 -1.70 -2.46
CA ILE A 66 -14.28 -1.79 -3.04
C ILE A 66 -15.35 -1.24 -2.09
N PRO A 67 -15.51 -1.73 -0.85
CA PRO A 67 -16.51 -1.21 0.09
C PRO A 67 -16.21 0.23 0.50
N VAL A 68 -14.95 0.63 0.66
CA VAL A 68 -14.59 2.02 1.02
C VAL A 68 -14.97 3.02 -0.08
N LEU A 69 -14.74 2.67 -1.36
CA LEU A 69 -15.17 3.49 -2.50
C LEU A 69 -16.70 3.48 -2.64
N LYS A 70 -17.33 2.31 -2.49
CA LYS A 70 -18.79 2.14 -2.60
C LYS A 70 -19.53 2.93 -1.53
N ASP A 71 -19.11 2.81 -0.27
CA ASP A 71 -19.67 3.55 0.85
C ASP A 71 -19.14 5.00 0.90
N ARG A 72 -18.43 5.51 -0.12
CA ARG A 72 -17.95 6.93 -0.19
C ARG A 72 -17.24 7.42 1.08
N TYR A 73 -16.55 6.53 1.79
CA TYR A 73 -15.90 6.82 3.09
C TYR A 73 -16.87 7.16 4.23
N THR A 74 -18.14 6.79 4.15
CA THR A 74 -19.18 7.19 5.12
C THR A 74 -19.09 6.40 6.43
N LYS A 75 -18.51 5.18 6.39
CA LYS A 75 -18.31 4.34 7.57
C LYS A 75 -16.89 4.47 8.10
N ILE A 76 -16.78 5.03 9.30
CA ILE A 76 -15.50 5.34 9.97
C ILE A 76 -14.65 4.07 10.18
N GLU A 77 -15.29 2.96 10.58
CA GLU A 77 -14.59 1.68 10.85
C GLU A 77 -13.90 1.12 9.61
N TYR A 78 -14.59 1.11 8.47
CA TYR A 78 -14.00 0.65 7.20
C TYR A 78 -12.86 1.55 6.72
N ASN A 79 -12.97 2.87 6.92
CA ASN A 79 -11.89 3.80 6.59
C ASN A 79 -10.64 3.52 7.42
N TRP A 80 -10.78 3.24 8.72
CA TRP A 80 -9.67 2.91 9.60
C TRP A 80 -9.06 1.55 9.28
N LEU A 81 -9.88 0.54 8.99
CA LEU A 81 -9.39 -0.78 8.60
C LEU A 81 -8.60 -0.73 7.27
N PHE A 82 -9.12 0.03 6.30
CA PHE A 82 -8.42 0.29 5.04
C PHE A 82 -7.13 1.08 5.23
N SER A 83 -7.17 2.13 6.06
CA SER A 83 -6.00 2.92 6.44
C SER A 83 -4.91 2.04 7.06
N LEU A 84 -5.27 1.23 8.06
CA LEU A 84 -4.34 0.34 8.74
C LEU A 84 -3.71 -0.66 7.77
N THR A 85 -4.54 -1.30 6.94
CA THR A 85 -4.07 -2.25 5.90
C THR A 85 -3.15 -1.54 4.91
N GLY A 86 -3.50 -0.34 4.46
CA GLY A 86 -2.68 0.46 3.55
C GLY A 86 -1.34 0.88 4.14
N ILE A 87 -1.28 1.20 5.45
CA ILE A 87 -0.01 1.45 6.15
C ILE A 87 0.88 0.22 6.10
N PHE A 88 0.34 -0.97 6.35
CA PHE A 88 1.09 -2.22 6.24
C PHE A 88 1.57 -2.49 4.80
N VAL A 89 0.74 -2.22 3.78
CA VAL A 89 1.17 -2.28 2.37
C VAL A 89 2.34 -1.33 2.13
N CYS A 90 2.24 -0.08 2.59
CA CYS A 90 3.28 0.93 2.40
C CYS A 90 4.60 0.52 3.08
N LEU A 91 4.55 0.10 4.35
CA LEU A 91 5.71 -0.39 5.09
C LEU A 91 6.37 -1.59 4.39
N TYR A 92 5.55 -2.51 3.89
CA TYR A 92 6.07 -3.65 3.15
C TYR A 92 6.72 -3.24 1.83
N LEU A 93 6.09 -2.34 1.05
CA LEU A 93 6.69 -1.82 -0.19
C LEU A 93 8.03 -1.15 0.10
N ILE A 94 8.15 -0.39 1.19
CA ILE A 94 9.41 0.20 1.62
C ILE A 94 10.44 -0.89 1.94
N LEU A 95 10.08 -1.91 2.71
CA LEU A 95 10.96 -3.05 3.01
C LEU A 95 11.35 -3.84 1.75
N PHE A 96 10.44 -3.96 0.79
CA PHE A 96 10.72 -4.54 -0.51
C PHE A 96 11.76 -3.70 -1.28
N TYR A 97 11.63 -2.37 -1.25
CA TYR A 97 12.62 -1.46 -1.87
C TYR A 97 13.99 -1.55 -1.24
N THR A 98 14.08 -1.63 0.09
CA THR A 98 15.37 -1.72 0.79
C THR A 98 16.00 -3.09 0.66
N ARG A 99 15.23 -4.16 0.80
CA ARG A 99 15.77 -5.53 0.93
C ARG A 99 15.90 -6.26 -0.40
N ILE A 100 14.93 -6.10 -1.30
CA ILE A 100 14.87 -6.85 -2.56
C ILE A 100 15.44 -6.03 -3.70
N LEU A 101 15.21 -4.72 -3.71
CA LEU A 101 15.77 -3.85 -4.75
C LEU A 101 17.09 -3.20 -4.34
N SER A 102 17.41 -3.13 -3.04
CA SER A 102 18.57 -2.38 -2.51
C SER A 102 18.73 -1.02 -3.19
N ILE A 103 17.60 -0.36 -3.46
CA ILE A 103 17.54 0.96 -4.11
C ILE A 103 17.79 2.08 -3.10
N LEU A 104 17.56 1.80 -1.81
CA LEU A 104 17.81 2.71 -0.69
C LEU A 104 19.12 2.35 0.02
#